data_AF-A0A6P0X3R8-F1
#
_entry.id   AF-A0A6P0X3R8-F1
#
_cell.length_a   1.000
_cell.length_b   1.000
_cell.length_c   1.000
_cell.angle_alpha   90.00
_cell.angle_beta   90.00
_cell.angle_gamma   90.00
#
_symmetry.space_group_name_H-M   'P 1'
#
loop_
_entity.id
_entity.type
_entity.pdbx_description
1 polymer ?
#
loop_
_entity_poly.entity_id
_entity_poly.type
_entity_poly.pdbx_seq_one_letter_code
_entity_poly.pdbx_strand_id
1 'polypeptide(L)'
;MLNLAQVKKNNNAGELELRLLARQKSEMCWELIDPENVPLTPTNPSSQESGAINPAIAQSEIAANEGLLVLVELSEDQEILNIQPAQDWVLTLVDQYLSTGVTPTFLREEAERTEQWRQ
;
A
#
# COMPACT_ATOMS: atom_id res chain seq x y z
N MET A 1 -0.56 3.34 10.33
CA MET A 1 -1.64 3.33 9.30
C MET A 1 -1.11 2.60 8.07
N LEU A 2 -1.91 1.70 7.49
CA LEU A 2 -1.45 0.86 6.38
C LEU A 2 -1.65 1.56 5.03
N ASN A 3 -0.67 1.42 4.14
CA ASN A 3 -0.70 1.91 2.77
C ASN A 3 -0.44 0.75 1.81
N LEU A 4 -1.11 0.75 0.66
CA LEU A 4 -0.81 -0.14 -0.44
C LEU A 4 0.14 0.61 -1.35
N ALA A 5 1.30 0.01 -1.61
CA ALA A 5 2.34 0.59 -2.42
C ALA A 5 2.84 -0.39 -3.48
N GLN A 6 3.48 0.17 -4.50
CA GLN A 6 4.19 -0.58 -5.51
C GLN A 6 5.69 -0.32 -5.38
N VAL A 7 6.50 -1.38 -5.38
CA VAL A 7 7.95 -1.27 -5.47
C VAL A 7 8.33 -0.80 -6.87
N LYS A 8 9.11 0.27 -6.96
CA LYS A 8 9.55 0.86 -8.22
C LYS A 8 11.04 1.17 -8.16
N LYS A 9 11.73 1.04 -9.29
CA LYS A 9 13.13 1.43 -9.38
C LYS A 9 13.22 2.89 -9.82
N ASN A 10 13.99 3.69 -9.09
CA ASN A 10 14.30 5.04 -9.52
C ASN A 10 15.37 4.97 -10.61
N ASN A 11 14.99 5.32 -11.83
CA ASN A 11 15.87 5.31 -13.01
C ASN A 11 17.10 6.24 -12.87
N ASN A 12 17.06 7.22 -11.97
CA ASN A 12 18.11 8.23 -11.84
C ASN A 12 19.19 7.85 -10.83
N ALA A 13 18.87 7.04 -9.81
CA ALA A 13 19.78 6.70 -8.71
C ALA A 13 20.07 5.20 -8.60
N GLY A 14 19.30 4.34 -9.29
CA GLY A 14 19.37 2.89 -9.10
C GLY A 14 18.82 2.41 -7.75
N GLU A 15 18.40 3.34 -6.90
CA GLU A 15 17.74 3.11 -5.62
C GLU A 15 16.26 2.73 -5.84
N LEU A 16 15.73 1.94 -4.93
CA LEU A 16 14.34 1.52 -4.96
C LEU A 16 13.48 2.52 -4.19
N GLU A 17 12.29 2.78 -4.71
CA GLU A 17 11.29 3.64 -4.11
C GLU A 17 9.96 2.88 -3.98
N LEU A 18 9.16 3.27 -3.00
CA LEU A 18 7.78 2.83 -2.85
C LEU A 18 6.87 3.89 -3.44
N ARG A 19 6.07 3.51 -4.43
CA ARG A 19 5.00 4.34 -4.93
C ARG A 19 3.72 4.00 -4.17
N LEU A 20 3.31 4.84 -3.24
CA LEU A 20 2.05 4.69 -2.51
C LEU A 20 0.87 4.87 -3.48
N LEU A 21 -0.14 4.01 -3.38
CA LEU A 21 -1.28 3.96 -4.30
C LEU A 21 -2.62 4.09 -3.57
N ALA A 22 -2.71 3.53 -2.36
CA ALA A 22 -3.90 3.61 -1.53
C ALA A 22 -3.54 3.71 -0.06
N ARG A 23 -4.42 4.33 0.73
CA ARG A 23 -4.26 4.47 2.19
C ARG A 23 -5.49 3.92 2.91
N GLN A 24 -5.24 3.16 3.97
CA GLN A 24 -6.30 2.69 4.85
C GLN A 24 -6.83 3.84 5.71
N LYS A 25 -8.13 4.12 5.61
CA LYS A 25 -8.84 5.08 6.47
C LYS A 25 -9.47 4.42 7.69
N SER A 26 -9.97 3.20 7.51
CA SER A 26 -10.49 2.34 8.57
C SER A 26 -10.32 0.88 8.18
N GLU A 27 -10.66 -0.06 9.07
CA GLU A 27 -10.41 -1.50 8.88
C GLU A 27 -10.81 -2.01 7.48
N MET A 28 -12.00 -1.64 7.01
CA MET A 28 -12.57 -2.07 5.73
C MET A 28 -12.67 -0.95 4.69
N CYS A 29 -12.04 0.21 4.94
CA CYS A 29 -12.13 1.38 4.06
C CYS A 29 -10.75 1.85 3.62
N TRP A 30 -10.52 1.81 2.32
CA TRP A 30 -9.31 2.27 1.67
C TRP A 30 -9.66 3.40 0.70
N GLU A 31 -8.81 4.40 0.64
CA GLU A 31 -8.89 5.43 -0.39
C GLU A 31 -7.74 5.26 -1.38
N LEU A 32 -8.02 5.46 -2.67
CA LEU A 32 -6.97 5.70 -3.65
C LEU A 32 -6.42 7.10 -3.41
N ILE A 33 -5.09 7.22 -3.41
CA ILE A 33 -4.41 8.49 -3.24
C ILE A 33 -3.70 8.88 -4.54
N ASP A 34 -3.41 10.16 -4.69
CA ASP A 34 -2.48 10.60 -5.72
C ASP A 34 -1.11 9.94 -5.45
N PRO A 35 -0.51 9.27 -6.44
CA PRO A 35 0.66 8.45 -6.16
C PRO A 35 1.84 9.26 -5.62
N GLU A 36 2.29 8.90 -4.42
CA GLU A 36 3.39 9.53 -3.69
C GLU A 36 4.58 8.57 -3.64
N ASN A 37 5.79 9.06 -3.90
CA ASN A 37 6.99 8.22 -3.86
C ASN A 37 7.72 8.41 -2.53
N VAL A 38 7.93 7.30 -1.81
CA VAL A 38 8.68 7.26 -0.56
C VAL A 38 9.97 6.47 -0.82
N PRO A 39 11.15 7.05 -0.57
CA PRO A 39 12.41 6.31 -0.71
C PRO A 39 12.47 5.16 0.31
N LEU A 40 13.01 4.00 -0.10
CA LEU A 40 13.21 2.86 0.80
C LEU A 40 14.38 3.05 1.77
N THR A 41 15.21 4.06 1.54
CA THR A 41 16.31 4.46 2.43
C THR A 41 15.79 5.46 3.47
N PRO A 42 16.17 5.31 4.76
CA PRO A 42 15.89 6.33 5.74
C PRO A 42 16.64 7.60 5.35
N THR A 43 15.90 8.64 4.95
CA THR A 43 16.48 9.92 4.60
C THR A 43 16.68 10.70 5.89
N ASN A 44 17.79 10.47 6.59
CA ASN A 44 18.30 11.40 7.60
C ASN A 44 19.22 12.41 6.90
N PRO A 45 18.79 13.66 6.63
CA PRO A 45 19.64 14.67 6.00
C PRO A 45 20.75 15.20 6.93
N SER A 46 20.88 14.71 8.15
CA SER A 46 21.80 15.21 9.18
C SER A 46 22.96 14.26 9.53
N SER A 47 23.13 13.15 8.81
CA SER A 47 24.24 12.21 9.06
C SER A 47 24.92 11.86 7.75
N GLN A 48 26.18 12.26 7.61
CA GLN A 48 27.07 11.83 6.53
C GLN A 48 27.44 10.34 6.70
N GLU A 49 26.47 9.45 6.71
CA GLU A 49 26.67 8.01 6.58
C GLU A 49 25.52 7.49 5.74
N SER A 50 25.85 6.86 4.61
CA SER A 50 24.88 6.23 3.72
C SER A 50 23.87 5.42 4.52
N GLY A 51 22.64 5.92 4.57
CA GLY A 51 21.54 5.32 5.31
C GLY A 51 21.30 3.92 4.76
N ALA A 52 21.77 2.91 5.48
CA ALA A 52 21.46 1.54 5.18
C ALA A 52 19.94 1.39 5.18
N ILE A 53 19.40 0.94 4.05
CA ILE A 53 18.08 0.30 4.00
C ILE A 53 17.89 -0.54 5.26
N ASN A 54 16.76 -0.38 5.95
CA ASN A 54 16.46 -1.20 7.12
C ASN A 54 16.76 -2.67 6.75
N PRO A 55 17.68 -3.36 7.45
CA PRO A 55 18.21 -4.64 6.99
C PRO A 55 17.13 -5.70 6.79
N ALA A 56 15.99 -5.58 7.49
CA ALA A 56 14.81 -6.42 7.30
C ALA A 56 14.19 -6.27 5.90
N ILE A 57 14.24 -5.07 5.33
CA ILE A 57 13.72 -4.76 3.98
C ILE A 57 14.78 -5.10 2.92
N ALA A 58 16.05 -4.83 3.21
CA ALA A 58 17.19 -5.14 2.33
C ALA A 58 17.35 -6.63 2.03
N GLN A 59 17.03 -7.49 3.01
CA GLN A 59 17.11 -8.95 2.90
C GLN A 59 15.80 -9.58 2.43
N SER A 60 14.76 -8.78 2.18
CA SER A 60 13.47 -9.26 1.69
C SER A 60 13.47 -9.30 0.16
N GLU A 61 12.91 -10.38 -0.41
CA GLU A 61 12.68 -10.52 -1.86
C GLU A 61 11.83 -9.37 -2.45
N ILE A 62 11.16 -8.61 -1.58
CA ILE A 62 10.42 -7.40 -1.91
C ILE A 62 11.30 -6.34 -2.56
N ALA A 63 12.52 -6.12 -2.06
CA ALA A 63 13.43 -5.12 -2.62
C ALA A 63 13.98 -5.55 -3.99
N ALA A 64 13.92 -6.82 -4.37
CA ALA A 64 14.46 -7.29 -5.63
C ALA A 64 13.47 -7.20 -6.81
N ASN A 65 12.17 -6.99 -6.54
CA ASN A 65 11.11 -7.16 -7.54
C ASN A 65 10.37 -5.85 -7.84
N GLU A 66 10.76 -5.19 -8.93
CA GLU A 66 10.03 -4.05 -9.47
C GLU A 66 8.59 -4.45 -9.86
N GLY A 67 7.64 -3.58 -9.56
CA GLY A 67 6.22 -3.78 -9.85
C GLY A 67 5.46 -4.55 -8.76
N LEU A 68 6.15 -5.11 -7.77
CA LEU A 68 5.51 -5.86 -6.68
C LEU A 68 4.60 -4.96 -5.84
N LEU A 69 3.39 -5.45 -5.54
CA LEU A 69 2.48 -4.79 -4.61
C LEU A 69 2.77 -5.22 -3.18
N VAL A 70 2.86 -4.24 -2.29
CA VAL A 70 3.23 -4.40 -0.89
C VAL A 70 2.32 -3.58 0.00
N LEU A 71 2.12 -4.05 1.22
CA LEU A 71 1.49 -3.31 2.29
C LEU A 71 2.59 -2.71 3.16
N VAL A 72 2.48 -1.42 3.42
CA VAL A 72 3.51 -0.61 4.07
C VAL A 72 2.88 0.12 5.23
N GLU A 73 3.46 -0.03 6.41
CA GLU A 73 3.10 0.80 7.56
C GLU A 73 4.12 1.94 7.69
N LEU A 74 3.61 3.16 7.73
CA LEU A 74 4.41 4.37 7.86
C LEU A 74 4.18 5.01 9.23
N SER A 75 5.24 5.57 9.80
CA SER A 75 5.19 6.45 10.98
C SER A 75 4.62 7.83 10.62
N GLU A 76 4.41 8.69 11.62
CA GLU A 76 4.03 10.09 11.40
C GLU A 76 5.09 10.87 10.63
N ASP A 77 6.36 10.49 10.81
CA ASP A 77 7.53 11.08 10.12
C ASP A 77 7.78 10.45 8.73
N GLN A 78 6.84 9.68 8.21
CA GLN A 78 6.93 8.93 6.94
C GLN A 78 8.04 7.88 6.90
N GLU A 79 8.52 7.42 8.05
CA GLU A 79 9.47 6.31 8.11
C GLU A 79 8.75 4.97 7.97
N ILE A 80 9.37 4.03 7.26
CA ILE A 80 8.81 2.71 7.04
C ILE A 80 8.98 1.88 8.33
N LEU A 81 7.87 1.58 8.98
CA LEU A 81 7.81 0.74 10.17
C LEU A 81 7.75 -0.74 9.80
N ASN A 82 6.96 -1.08 8.78
CA ASN A 82 6.79 -2.46 8.32
C ASN A 82 6.49 -2.53 6.82
N ILE A 83 6.91 -3.61 6.17
CA ILE A 83 6.62 -3.92 4.78
C ILE A 83 6.37 -5.41 4.60
N GLN A 84 5.31 -5.75 3.87
CA GLN A 84 4.96 -7.14 3.58
C GLN A 84 4.33 -7.26 2.19
N PRO A 85 4.41 -8.43 1.54
CA PRO A 85 3.75 -8.65 0.25
C PRO A 85 2.23 -8.48 0.38
N ALA A 86 1.59 -7.89 -0.62
CA ALA A 86 0.14 -7.72 -0.62
C ALA A 86 -0.63 -8.98 -1.04
N GLN A 87 0.04 -10.09 -1.37
CA GLN A 87 -0.58 -11.29 -1.94
C GLN A 87 -1.74 -11.83 -1.09
N ASP A 88 -1.50 -12.14 0.18
CA ASP A 88 -2.51 -12.74 1.06
C ASP A 88 -3.67 -11.77 1.32
N TRP A 89 -3.38 -10.48 1.40
CA TRP A 89 -4.39 -9.44 1.51
C TRP A 89 -5.27 -9.34 0.26
N VAL A 90 -4.68 -9.37 -0.94
CA VAL A 90 -5.45 -9.40 -2.20
C VAL A 90 -6.31 -10.65 -2.27
N LEU A 91 -5.78 -11.82 -1.92
CA LEU A 91 -6.55 -13.07 -1.91
C LEU A 91 -7.72 -13.00 -0.93
N THR A 92 -7.54 -12.38 0.23
CA THR A 92 -8.62 -12.13 1.19
C THR A 92 -9.70 -11.23 0.60
N LEU A 93 -9.34 -10.17 -0.13
CA LEU A 93 -10.32 -9.31 -0.80
C LEU A 93 -11.11 -10.03 -1.89
N VAL A 94 -10.42 -10.85 -2.69
CA VAL A 94 -11.06 -11.67 -3.73
C VAL A 94 -12.05 -12.64 -3.09
N ASP A 95 -11.65 -13.32 -2.02
CA ASP A 95 -12.52 -14.26 -1.31
C ASP A 95 -13.70 -13.54 -0.62
N GLN A 96 -13.47 -12.40 0.02
CA GLN A 96 -14.52 -11.72 0.78
C GLN A 96 -15.54 -10.99 -0.11
N TYR A 97 -15.11 -10.40 -1.22
CA TYR A 97 -15.95 -9.50 -2.02
C TYR A 97 -16.30 -10.03 -3.41
N LEU A 98 -15.52 -10.95 -3.98
CA LEU A 98 -15.74 -11.44 -5.35
C LEU A 98 -16.23 -12.89 -5.41
N SER A 99 -16.15 -13.66 -4.30
CA SER A 99 -16.59 -15.06 -4.27
C SER A 99 -18.12 -15.24 -4.31
N THR A 100 -18.87 -14.28 -3.79
CA THR A 100 -20.33 -14.37 -3.68
C THR A 100 -21.06 -14.11 -5.00
N GLY A 101 -20.35 -13.73 -6.07
CA GLY A 101 -20.92 -13.38 -7.36
C GLY A 101 -21.74 -12.09 -7.35
N VAL A 102 -21.80 -11.40 -6.20
CA VAL A 102 -22.46 -10.12 -6.06
C VAL A 102 -21.49 -9.04 -6.52
N THR A 103 -21.77 -8.45 -7.68
CA THR A 103 -20.95 -7.36 -8.21
C THR A 103 -20.99 -6.15 -7.26
N PRO A 104 -19.88 -5.43 -7.03
CA PRO A 104 -19.87 -4.22 -6.21
C PRO A 104 -20.90 -3.15 -6.64
N THR A 105 -21.28 -3.14 -7.92
CA THR A 105 -22.35 -2.30 -8.47
C THR A 105 -23.71 -2.66 -7.87
N PHE A 106 -24.03 -3.95 -7.76
CA PHE A 106 -25.27 -4.43 -7.14
C PHE A 106 -25.37 -4.02 -5.66
N LEU A 107 -24.28 -4.13 -4.89
CA LEU A 107 -24.25 -3.67 -3.50
C LEU A 107 -24.47 -2.15 -3.37
N ARG A 108 -23.89 -1.38 -4.29
CA ARG A 108 -24.08 0.09 -4.32
C ARG A 108 -25.52 0.45 -4.66
N GLU A 109 -26.12 -0.21 -5.65
CA GLU A 109 -27.52 -0.01 -6.05
C GLU A 109 -28.50 -0.40 -4.93
N GLU A 110 -28.23 -1.49 -4.22
CA GLU A 110 -29.08 -1.92 -3.09
C GLU A 110 -28.94 -0.99 -1.87
N ALA A 111 -27.74 -0.46 -1.62
CA ALA A 111 -27.52 0.57 -0.60
C ALA A 111 -28.31 1.86 -0.94
N GLU A 112 -28.19 2.37 -2.17
CA GLU A 112 -28.95 3.55 -2.62
C GLU A 112 -30.46 3.32 -2.57
N ARG A 113 -30.95 2.14 -2.96
CA ARG A 113 -32.37 1.77 -2.86
C ARG A 113 -32.84 1.78 -1.40
N THR A 114 -32.04 1.29 -0.48
CA THR A 114 -32.36 1.29 0.96
C THR A 114 -32.38 2.71 1.53
N GLU A 115 -31.48 3.59 1.09
CA GLU A 115 -31.46 5.01 1.45
C GLU A 115 -32.71 5.76 0.93
N GLN A 116 -33.16 5.45 -0.29
CA GLN A 116 -34.35 6.05 -0.90
C GLN A 116 -35.65 5.68 -0.18
N TRP A 117 -35.69 4.52 0.49
CA TRP A 117 -36.87 4.08 1.26
C TRP A 117 -36.95 4.74 2.64
N ARG A 118 -35.90 5.44 3.07
CA ARG A 118 -35.86 6.18 4.34
C ARG A 118 -36.31 7.64 4.20
N GLN A 119 -36.51 8.16 2.98
CA GLN A 119 -37.09 9.49 2.73
C GLN A 119 -38.60 9.40 2.46
#